data_AF-A6EQI5-F1
#
_entry.id   AF-A6EQI5-F1
#
_cell.length_a   1.000
_cell.length_b   1.000
_cell.length_c   1.000
_cell.angle_alpha   90.00
_cell.angle_beta   90.00
_cell.angle_gamma   90.00
#
_symmetry.space_group_name_H-M   'P 1'
#
loop_
_entity.id
_entity.type
_entity.pdbx_description
1 polymer ?
#
loop_
_entity_poly.entity_id
_entity_poly.type
_entity_poly.pdbx_seq_one_letter_code
_entity_poly.pdbx_strand_id
1 'polypeptide(L)'
;MRLLKIGDKMYNVKQQGFDDFMRYSFSEVVELTKTLAVLKNGVKVINQPKTSFIEPIGYSVNRDRSTHWHLLTVEVIRKAQLENEKITIHDWFEQKQFTFEDKRAIYHAFQAKKKKVEAIGLNSIGFESNELKNK
;
A
#
# COMPACT_ATOMS: atom_id res chain seq x y z
N MET A 1 23.77 -6.26 -6.25
CA MET A 1 22.91 -7.33 -5.66
C MET A 1 23.69 -8.04 -4.59
N ARG A 2 23.06 -8.44 -3.48
CA ARG A 2 23.73 -9.17 -2.40
C ARG A 2 22.85 -10.28 -1.87
N LEU A 3 23.44 -11.23 -1.16
CA LEU A 3 22.70 -12.17 -0.33
C LEU A 3 22.09 -11.43 0.86
N LEU A 4 20.98 -11.97 1.37
CA LEU A 4 20.35 -11.53 2.61
C LEU A 4 21.23 -11.87 3.80
N LYS A 5 21.15 -11.00 4.81
CA LYS A 5 21.76 -11.18 6.12
C LYS A 5 20.69 -11.10 7.21
N ILE A 6 20.96 -11.70 8.36
CA ILE A 6 20.11 -11.56 9.54
C ILE A 6 19.97 -10.07 9.88
N GLY A 7 18.74 -9.65 10.21
CA GLY A 7 18.39 -8.26 10.49
C GLY A 7 17.93 -7.46 9.27
N ASP A 8 18.05 -8.00 8.05
CA ASP A 8 17.51 -7.34 6.87
C ASP A 8 16.00 -7.19 6.97
N LYS A 9 15.52 -5.94 6.87
CA LYS A 9 14.10 -5.64 6.80
C LYS A 9 13.62 -5.86 5.38
N MET A 10 12.49 -6.56 5.25
CA MET A 10 11.94 -7.02 3.99
C MET A 10 10.49 -6.57 3.85
N TYR A 11 10.05 -6.39 2.61
CA TYR A 11 8.65 -6.17 2.30
C TYR A 11 8.16 -7.02 1.13
N ASN A 12 6.85 -7.26 1.09
CA ASN A 12 6.13 -7.81 -0.06
C ASN A 12 4.90 -6.94 -0.30
N VAL A 13 4.44 -6.86 -1.56
CA VAL A 13 3.22 -6.15 -1.93
C VAL A 13 2.30 -7.13 -2.64
N LYS A 14 1.02 -7.09 -2.30
CA LYS A 14 -0.03 -7.84 -2.99
C LYS A 14 -1.12 -6.89 -3.46
N GLN A 15 -1.62 -7.15 -4.66
CA GLN A 15 -2.75 -6.44 -5.25
C GLN A 15 -3.60 -7.46 -6.02
N GLN A 16 -4.91 -7.44 -5.84
CA GLN A 16 -5.86 -8.31 -6.52
C GLN A 16 -6.59 -7.55 -7.62
N GLY A 17 -5.97 -7.46 -8.80
CA GLY A 17 -6.52 -6.72 -9.94
C GLY A 17 -6.10 -5.25 -9.95
N PHE A 18 -6.53 -4.50 -10.97
CA PHE A 18 -6.08 -3.13 -11.19
C PHE A 18 -6.71 -2.11 -10.23
N ASP A 19 -7.94 -2.36 -9.78
CA ASP A 19 -8.72 -1.43 -8.95
C ASP A 19 -8.58 -1.69 -7.43
N ASP A 20 -7.75 -2.65 -7.04
CA ASP A 20 -7.56 -3.02 -5.63
C ASP A 20 -6.41 -2.24 -4.98
N PHE A 21 -6.50 -2.04 -3.67
CA PHE A 21 -5.46 -1.39 -2.88
C PHE A 21 -4.19 -2.25 -2.78
N MET A 22 -3.03 -1.61 -2.79
CA MET A 22 -1.76 -2.32 -2.59
C MET A 22 -1.56 -2.67 -1.11
N ARG A 23 -1.54 -3.96 -0.78
CA ARG A 23 -1.34 -4.44 0.60
C ARG A 23 0.11 -4.77 0.84
N TYR A 24 0.77 -3.92 1.64
CA TYR A 24 2.16 -4.09 2.02
C TYR A 24 2.27 -5.01 3.23
N SER A 25 3.18 -5.98 3.16
CA SER A 25 3.58 -6.84 4.27
C SER A 25 5.04 -6.59 4.61
N PHE A 26 5.37 -6.52 5.89
CA PHE A 26 6.72 -6.29 6.37
C PHE A 26 7.21 -7.44 7.23
N SER A 27 8.50 -7.74 7.15
CA SER A 27 9.14 -8.76 7.97
C SER A 27 10.63 -8.49 8.08
N GLU A 28 11.34 -9.37 8.77
CA GLU A 28 12.78 -9.28 9.00
C GLU A 28 13.40 -10.66 8.87
N VAL A 29 14.59 -10.74 8.29
CA VAL A 29 15.36 -11.99 8.24
C VAL A 29 15.86 -12.35 9.64
N VAL A 30 15.43 -13.50 10.16
CA VAL A 30 15.80 -13.99 11.49
C VAL A 30 16.74 -15.19 11.45
N GLU A 31 16.76 -15.93 10.33
CA GLU A 31 17.59 -17.12 10.17
C GLU A 31 18.06 -17.24 8.71
N LEU A 32 19.27 -17.79 8.52
CA LEU A 32 19.82 -18.10 7.21
C LEU A 32 20.20 -19.58 7.16
N THR A 33 19.92 -20.21 6.03
CA THR A 33 20.46 -21.52 5.68
C THR A 33 21.41 -21.38 4.48
N LYS A 34 21.92 -22.50 3.96
CA LYS A 34 22.76 -22.49 2.75
C LYS A 34 22.08 -21.84 1.55
N THR A 35 20.76 -21.99 1.41
CA THR A 35 20.01 -21.56 0.21
C THR A 35 18.81 -20.68 0.51
N LEU A 36 18.36 -20.60 1.77
CA LEU A 36 17.15 -19.88 2.16
C LEU A 36 17.44 -18.83 3.23
N ALA A 37 16.59 -17.81 3.29
CA ALA A 37 16.45 -16.91 4.42
C ALA A 37 15.04 -17.07 5.01
N VAL A 38 14.95 -17.19 6.34
CA VAL A 38 13.67 -17.27 7.06
C VAL A 38 13.35 -15.89 7.61
N LEU A 39 12.14 -15.43 7.29
CA LEU A 39 11.60 -14.18 7.78
C LEU A 39 10.85 -14.40 9.10
N LYS A 40 10.75 -13.36 9.94
CA LYS A 40 10.12 -13.41 11.27
C LYS A 40 8.68 -13.92 11.26
N ASN A 41 7.95 -13.68 10.17
CA ASN A 41 6.60 -14.18 9.93
C ASN A 41 6.54 -15.63 9.40
N GLY A 42 7.66 -16.37 9.44
CA GLY A 42 7.77 -17.78 9.02
C GLY A 42 7.98 -17.99 7.52
N VAL A 43 7.90 -16.93 6.71
CA VAL A 43 8.12 -17.04 5.25
C VAL A 43 9.57 -17.38 4.96
N LYS A 44 9.80 -18.37 4.08
CA LYS A 44 11.13 -18.75 3.62
C LYS A 44 11.33 -18.24 2.19
N VAL A 45 12.36 -17.43 1.97
CA VAL A 45 12.72 -16.93 0.64
C VAL A 45 14.02 -17.57 0.19
N ILE A 46 14.18 -17.76 -1.12
CA ILE A 46 15.45 -18.19 -1.71
C ILE A 46 16.45 -17.06 -1.50
N ASN A 47 17.56 -17.35 -0.82
CA ASN A 47 18.61 -16.38 -0.55
C ASN A 47 19.48 -16.16 -1.80
N GLN A 48 18.84 -15.85 -2.91
CA GLN A 48 19.50 -15.48 -4.16
C GLN A 48 18.64 -14.40 -4.82
N PRO A 49 19.18 -13.19 -5.00
CA PRO A 49 18.43 -12.10 -5.60
C PRO A 49 18.14 -12.42 -7.07
N LYS A 50 16.94 -12.05 -7.52
CA LYS A 50 16.54 -12.07 -8.92
C LYS A 50 16.24 -10.67 -9.41
N THR A 51 16.75 -10.37 -10.59
CA THR A 51 16.37 -9.19 -11.35
C THR A 51 15.05 -9.42 -12.06
N SER A 52 14.15 -8.46 -11.92
CA SER A 52 13.09 -8.25 -12.88
C SER A 52 13.50 -7.10 -13.81
N PHE A 53 13.00 -7.11 -15.05
CA PHE A 53 13.16 -5.98 -15.96
C PHE A 53 12.30 -4.77 -15.54
N ILE A 54 11.28 -5.01 -14.69
CA ILE A 54 10.23 -4.05 -14.35
C ILE A 54 10.17 -3.80 -12.84
N GLU A 55 10.54 -4.79 -12.02
CA GLU A 55 10.38 -4.72 -10.55
C GLU A 55 11.72 -4.57 -9.80
N PRO A 56 11.69 -4.04 -8.56
CA PRO A 56 12.85 -4.04 -7.68
C PRO A 56 13.41 -5.46 -7.50
N ILE A 57 14.72 -5.55 -7.21
CA ILE A 57 15.39 -6.84 -6.93
C ILE A 57 14.59 -7.63 -5.89
N GLY A 58 14.19 -8.85 -6.25
CA GLY A 58 13.32 -9.69 -5.45
C GLY A 58 13.97 -11.00 -5.03
N TYR A 59 13.47 -11.58 -3.94
CA TYR A 59 13.81 -12.89 -3.42
C TYR A 59 12.54 -13.73 -3.44
N SER A 60 12.49 -14.72 -4.33
CA SER A 60 11.30 -15.56 -4.50
C SER A 60 11.01 -16.37 -3.24
N VAL A 61 9.74 -16.57 -2.92
CA VAL A 61 9.33 -17.48 -1.84
C VAL A 61 9.69 -18.92 -2.20
N ASN A 62 10.09 -19.70 -1.21
CA ASN A 62 10.40 -21.11 -1.42
C ASN A 62 9.13 -21.87 -1.83
N ARG A 63 9.20 -22.62 -2.93
CA ARG A 63 8.07 -23.32 -3.57
C ARG A 63 6.99 -22.42 -4.18
N ASP A 64 7.16 -21.10 -4.14
CA ASP A 64 6.29 -20.12 -4.80
C ASP A 64 7.16 -19.07 -5.50
N ARG A 65 7.38 -19.29 -6.79
CA ARG A 65 8.26 -18.45 -7.61
C ARG A 65 7.61 -17.17 -8.11
N SER A 66 6.29 -17.00 -7.97
CA SER A 66 5.62 -15.75 -8.38
C SER A 66 5.63 -14.73 -7.24
N THR A 67 5.60 -15.18 -5.99
CA THR A 67 5.70 -14.27 -4.83
C THR A 67 7.15 -13.89 -4.55
N HIS A 68 7.42 -12.59 -4.48
CA HIS A 68 8.73 -12.03 -4.20
C HIS A 68 8.71 -11.13 -2.96
N TRP A 69 9.77 -11.22 -2.16
CA TRP A 69 10.07 -10.25 -1.11
C TRP A 69 11.25 -9.39 -1.54
N HIS A 70 11.28 -8.14 -1.09
CA HIS A 70 12.26 -7.15 -1.48
C HIS A 70 12.86 -6.49 -0.24
N LEU A 71 14.06 -5.91 -0.36
CA LEU A 71 14.68 -5.17 0.72
C LEU A 71 13.92 -3.87 1.00
N LEU A 72 13.63 -3.61 2.27
CA LEU A 72 12.88 -2.42 2.68
C LEU A 72 13.69 -1.14 2.43
N THR A 73 13.00 -0.13 1.91
CA THR A 73 13.54 1.23 1.74
C THR A 73 12.61 2.25 2.40
N VAL A 74 13.14 3.44 2.68
CA VAL A 74 12.35 4.54 3.28
C VAL A 74 11.20 4.97 2.36
N GLU A 75 11.42 4.94 1.05
CA GLU A 75 10.37 5.26 0.07
C GLU A 75 9.20 4.29 0.14
N VAL A 76 9.49 2.99 0.26
CA VAL A 76 8.46 1.96 0.39
C VAL A 76 7.67 2.12 1.69
N ILE A 77 8.32 2.49 2.80
CA ILE A 77 7.62 2.78 4.05
C ILE A 77 6.61 3.91 3.85
N ARG A 78 7.00 5.00 3.19
CA ARG A 78 6.09 6.12 2.89
C ARG A 78 4.92 5.70 2.01
N LYS A 79 5.19 4.94 0.94
CA LYS A 79 4.13 4.43 0.05
C LYS A 79 3.14 3.54 0.81
N ALA A 80 3.64 2.64 1.66
CA ALA A 80 2.80 1.76 2.46
C ALA A 80 1.95 2.53 3.48
N GLN A 81 2.47 3.59 4.08
CA GLN A 81 1.70 4.43 5.00
C GLN A 81 0.51 5.10 4.29
N LEU A 82 0.76 5.71 3.13
CA LEU A 82 -0.29 6.33 2.31
C LEU A 82 -1.35 5.32 1.89
N GLU A 83 -0.93 4.13 1.46
CA GLU A 83 -1.85 3.10 1.01
C GLU A 83 -2.66 2.50 2.17
N ASN A 84 -2.02 2.28 3.33
CA ASN A 84 -2.72 1.83 4.53
C ASN A 84 -3.75 2.85 5.03
N GLU A 85 -3.45 4.15 4.90
CA GLU A 85 -4.42 5.21 5.19
C GLU A 85 -5.64 5.14 4.26
N LYS A 86 -5.43 4.96 2.94
CA LYS A 86 -6.54 4.77 1.99
C LYS A 86 -7.42 3.58 2.35
N ILE A 87 -6.80 2.43 2.63
CA ILE A 87 -7.51 1.20 3.05
C ILE A 87 -8.31 1.48 4.32
N THR A 88 -7.68 2.11 5.33
CA THR A 88 -8.35 2.43 6.61
C THR A 88 -9.56 3.33 6.41
N ILE A 89 -9.43 4.37 5.56
CA ILE A 89 -10.54 5.28 5.25
C ILE A 89 -11.66 4.52 4.54
N HIS A 90 -11.31 3.74 3.52
CA HIS A 90 -12.27 2.95 2.75
C HIS A 90 -13.04 1.98 3.64
N ASP A 91 -12.33 1.15 4.41
CA ASP A 91 -12.90 0.17 5.33
C ASP A 91 -13.78 0.84 6.39
N TRP A 92 -13.38 2.01 6.89
CA TRP A 92 -14.18 2.78 7.83
C TRP A 92 -15.52 3.23 7.24
N PHE A 93 -15.53 3.68 5.98
CA PHE A 93 -16.76 4.05 5.28
C PHE A 93 -17.66 2.85 4.96
N GLU A 94 -17.07 1.70 4.61
CA GLU A 94 -17.86 0.49 4.30
C GLU A 94 -18.48 -0.14 5.56
N GLN A 95 -17.73 -0.19 6.66
CA GLN A 95 -18.15 -0.91 7.87
C GLN A 95 -19.07 -0.08 8.77
N LYS A 96 -18.94 1.26 8.76
CA LYS A 96 -19.71 2.14 9.64
C LYS A 96 -21.09 2.43 9.06
N GLN A 97 -22.13 2.18 9.85
CA GLN A 97 -23.46 2.73 9.57
C GLN A 97 -23.48 4.20 10.02
N PHE A 98 -23.69 5.11 9.06
CA PHE A 98 -23.71 6.54 9.32
C PHE A 98 -25.11 7.02 9.67
N THR A 99 -25.23 7.65 10.84
CA THR A 99 -26.45 8.38 11.22
C THR A 99 -26.60 9.65 10.38
N PHE A 100 -27.78 10.27 10.43
CA PHE A 100 -27.98 11.55 9.75
C PHE A 100 -27.03 12.64 10.27
N GLU A 101 -26.79 12.69 11.58
CA GLU A 101 -25.86 13.66 12.18
C GLU A 101 -24.42 13.43 11.76
N ASP A 102 -23.98 12.16 11.63
CA ASP A 102 -22.65 11.86 11.08
C ASP A 102 -22.52 12.38 9.63
N LYS A 103 -23.54 12.12 8.80
CA LYS A 103 -23.58 12.58 7.40
C LYS A 103 -23.58 14.10 7.32
N ARG A 104 -24.34 14.76 8.20
CA ARG A 104 -24.39 16.22 8.31
C ARG A 104 -23.03 16.79 8.69
N ALA A 105 -22.34 16.20 9.67
CA ALA A 105 -21.00 16.61 10.08
C ALA A 105 -19.98 16.46 8.95
N ILE A 106 -19.98 15.30 8.27
CA ILE A 106 -19.12 15.06 7.11
C ILE A 106 -19.39 16.10 6.02
N TYR A 107 -20.64 16.33 5.64
CA TYR A 107 -21.01 17.32 4.63
C TYR A 107 -20.49 18.73 4.96
N HIS A 108 -20.69 19.21 6.19
CA HIS A 108 -20.23 20.54 6.60
C HIS A 108 -18.70 20.64 6.61
N ALA A 109 -17.99 19.56 6.99
CA ALA A 109 -16.54 19.52 6.92
C ALA A 109 -16.02 19.67 5.47
N PHE A 110 -16.66 18.99 4.52
CA PHE A 110 -16.33 19.14 3.09
C PHE A 110 -16.61 20.55 2.57
N GLN A 111 -17.73 21.16 2.95
CA GLN A 111 -18.06 22.53 2.55
C GLN A 111 -17.10 23.58 3.13
N ALA A 112 -16.68 23.42 4.39
CA ALA A 112 -15.68 24.28 5.00
C ALA A 112 -14.32 24.15 4.29
N LYS A 113 -13.91 22.93 3.95
CA LYS A 113 -12.69 22.66 3.18
C LYS A 113 -12.75 23.33 1.80
N LYS A 114 -13.89 23.22 1.09
CA LYS A 114 -14.09 23.85 -0.22
C LYS A 114 -13.93 25.37 -0.15
N LYS A 115 -14.63 26.03 0.79
CA LYS A 115 -14.51 27.48 1.01
C LYS A 115 -13.07 27.92 1.31
N LYS A 116 -12.34 27.13 2.10
CA LYS A 116 -10.92 27.40 2.41
C LYS A 116 -10.03 27.28 1.18
N VAL A 117 -10.24 26.27 0.34
CA VAL A 117 -9.49 26.08 -0.92
C VAL A 117 -9.76 27.23 -1.90
N GLU A 118 -11.03 27.64 -2.04
CA GLU A 118 -11.45 28.78 -2.86
C GLU A 118 -10.82 30.10 -2.35
N ALA A 119 -10.78 30.32 -1.03
CA ALA A 119 -10.17 31.50 -0.43
C ALA A 119 -8.64 31.59 -0.61
N ILE A 120 -7.96 30.46 -0.86
CA ILE A 120 -6.51 30.40 -1.08
C ILE A 120 -6.16 30.45 -2.58
N GLY A 121 -7.16 30.48 -3.47
CA GLY A 121 -6.95 30.57 -4.93
C GLY A 121 -6.32 29.31 -5.56
N LEU A 122 -6.35 28.18 -4.85
CA LEU A 122 -5.97 26.88 -5.41
C LEU A 122 -7.19 26.36 -6.19
N ASN A 123 -7.20 26.54 -7.52
CA ASN A 123 -8.23 25.96 -8.37
C ASN A 123 -8.34 24.46 -8.08
N SER A 124 -9.53 24.02 -7.69
CA SER A 124 -9.86 22.66 -7.32
C SER A 124 -9.70 21.71 -8.52
N ILE A 125 -8.50 21.17 -8.72
CA ILE A 125 -8.30 20.02 -9.60
C ILE A 125 -8.91 18.82 -8.88
N GLY A 126 -10.08 18.36 -9.34
CA GLY A 126 -10.57 17.01 -9.00
C GLY A 126 -11.99 16.86 -8.46
N PHE A 127 -12.95 17.74 -8.79
CA PHE A 127 -14.38 17.42 -8.65
C PHE A 127 -15.16 17.89 -9.88
N GLU A 128 -14.85 17.34 -11.04
CA GLU A 128 -15.82 17.31 -12.14
C GLU A 128 -16.77 16.13 -11.88
N SER A 129 -17.93 16.45 -11.32
CA SER A 129 -19.09 15.58 -11.34
C SER A 129 -19.48 15.33 -12.80
N ASN A 130 -19.32 14.10 -13.26
CA ASN A 130 -20.02 13.58 -14.44
C ASN A 130 -21.54 13.58 -14.14
N GLU A 131 -22.17 14.74 -14.22
CA GLU A 131 -23.62 14.83 -14.32
C GLU A 131 -24.03 14.71 -15.79
N LEU A 132 -24.49 13.50 -16.12
CA LEU A 132 -25.67 13.22 -16.93
C LEU A 132 -25.72 13.84 -18.33
N LYS A 133 -25.26 13.03 -19.29
CA LYS A 133 -25.90 12.96 -20.60
C LYS A 133 -27.40 12.68 -20.41
N ASN A 134 -28.24 13.67 -20.68
CA ASN A 134 -29.62 13.48 -21.13
C ASN A 134 -30.03 14.70 -21.98
N LYS A 135 -29.91 14.53 -23.29
CA LYS A 135 -30.72 15.19 -24.32
C LYS A 135 -31.08 14.14 -25.34
#